data_AF-A0A7Y5G425-F1
#
_entry.id   AF-A0A7Y5G425-F1
#
_cell.length_a   1.000
_cell.length_b   1.000
_cell.length_c   1.000
_cell.angle_alpha   90.00
_cell.angle_beta   90.00
_cell.angle_gamma   90.00
#
_symmetry.space_group_name_H-M   'P 1'
#
loop_
_entity.id
_entity.type
_entity.pdbx_description
1 polymer ?
#
loop_
_entity_poly.entity_id
_entity_poly.type
_entity_poly.pdbx_seq_one_letter_code
_entity_poly.pdbx_strand_id
1 'polypeptide(L)'
;MQRTSAPGQRKLRVLLLTTILLGLFLSACNPKYGPREWGDFNVLTSKAPRPTPPVFNKKTVPYDEYLKWVYWGEEWFRGETFGNERVWTDLVGFLNGTVDIPEGANWKSEPVFKYFVQSLDALDGVRGNLYSGNGGGYTHDLVLTFPAGSKLHGDLPLPERLHTGLDVEAGATWPLGIVAVPAREEERNLPYLLDPNRYAAGDHGVGAAPPEKYRVGMSCAICHYSLDVDWDGRTDLQSARFGVATPGTPFKPEDAWAVGNQDLHLGWVFVSASNPIAALFASGRPGQKTPAEAKAWMEEILRHYESRPQEVKSDIVRGVQMMPRGYFDDTPDAIHNPLQYPALFTRRNWPFNYDGVMLNASDRNNNVWTISFDPSQLVGLCKDRGGKTSKLLFWMKPGIFSVLSSTQYADLITHYSPAVAYDPTQKQKLRDDILGISDGMPGVLDNDAMVLIDDIPAVVPKEVLEHPDNQAHRRVRKAAEFGSDGKLRHQMTGMLGTRVITPRHVREQYPVEQLAATYGLNADEFVSEAVSLMLDWVQPPTNHTALLARARNAGLVAKGYEIFKAQGCAQCHAGPFFTNNKIIPLHEIGTNNARALATEPLQTFIAPEYDPATGKAIAKGFWGFLGK
;
A
#
# COMPACT_ATOMS: atom_id res chain seq x y z
N MET A 1 -25.79 70.71 31.50
CA MET A 1 -25.42 69.32 31.87
C MET A 1 -24.71 68.66 30.70
N GLN A 2 -23.39 68.74 30.63
CA GLN A 2 -22.58 67.95 29.69
C GLN A 2 -21.52 67.24 30.53
N ARG A 3 -21.67 65.92 30.70
CA ARG A 3 -20.70 65.07 31.39
C ARG A 3 -19.55 64.78 30.43
N THR A 4 -18.41 65.41 30.70
CA THR A 4 -17.12 65.08 30.10
C THR A 4 -16.60 63.78 30.72
N SER A 5 -16.70 62.67 29.99
CA SER A 5 -16.06 61.42 30.41
C SER A 5 -14.54 61.53 30.22
N ALA A 6 -13.78 61.40 31.30
CA ALA A 6 -12.32 61.53 31.30
C ALA A 6 -11.63 60.55 30.31
N PRO A 7 -10.61 60.99 29.55
CA PRO A 7 -9.94 60.19 28.51
C PRO A 7 -9.35 58.87 29.00
N GLY A 8 -9.02 58.76 30.30
CA GLY A 8 -8.46 57.56 30.91
C GLY A 8 -9.43 56.38 30.99
N GLN A 9 -10.73 56.62 31.17
CA GLN A 9 -11.71 55.52 31.29
C GLN A 9 -12.00 54.84 29.95
N ARG A 10 -11.87 55.55 28.83
CA ARG A 10 -12.01 54.97 27.49
C ARG A 10 -10.84 54.05 27.16
N LYS A 11 -9.60 54.45 27.47
CA LYS A 11 -8.40 53.62 27.26
C LYS A 11 -8.43 52.36 28.12
N LEU A 12 -8.86 52.47 29.38
CA LEU A 12 -8.97 51.30 30.27
C LEU A 12 -10.07 50.33 29.81
N ARG A 13 -11.23 50.84 29.36
CA ARG A 13 -12.31 50.00 28.82
C ARG A 13 -11.94 49.32 27.50
N VAL A 14 -11.23 50.02 26.61
CA VAL A 14 -10.73 49.43 25.36
C VAL A 14 -9.70 48.36 25.68
N LEU A 15 -8.72 48.63 26.55
CA LEU A 15 -7.73 47.62 26.95
C LEU A 15 -8.39 46.39 27.57
N LEU A 16 -9.36 46.58 28.49
CA LEU A 16 -10.08 45.47 29.11
C LEU A 16 -10.89 44.65 28.08
N LEU A 17 -11.57 45.33 27.14
CA LEU A 17 -12.30 44.65 26.07
C LEU A 17 -11.36 43.87 25.15
N THR A 18 -10.21 44.45 24.79
CA THR A 18 -9.22 43.79 23.93
C THR A 18 -8.61 42.59 24.64
N THR A 19 -8.30 42.68 25.94
CA THR A 19 -7.77 41.55 26.72
C THR A 19 -8.82 40.45 26.90
N ILE A 20 -10.10 40.80 27.11
CA ILE A 20 -11.20 39.83 27.20
C ILE A 20 -11.45 39.18 25.85
N LEU A 21 -11.47 39.94 24.75
CA LEU A 21 -11.62 39.41 23.39
C LEU A 21 -10.43 38.55 22.98
N LEU A 22 -9.20 38.95 23.32
CA LEU A 22 -7.99 38.15 23.08
C LEU A 22 -7.98 36.89 23.94
N GLY A 23 -8.42 36.96 25.20
CA GLY A 23 -8.59 35.80 26.09
C GLY A 23 -9.67 34.84 25.60
N LEU A 24 -10.81 35.34 25.11
CA LEU A 24 -11.87 34.55 24.49
C LEU A 24 -11.44 33.97 23.15
N PHE A 25 -10.66 34.71 22.35
CA PHE A 25 -10.10 34.24 21.08
C PHE A 25 -9.06 33.14 21.33
N LEU A 26 -8.14 33.32 22.28
CA LEU A 26 -7.16 32.30 22.68
C LEU A 26 -7.82 31.07 23.33
N SER A 27 -8.92 31.25 24.07
CA SER A 27 -9.68 30.14 24.67
C SER A 27 -10.56 29.40 23.64
N ALA A 28 -11.05 30.09 22.61
CA ALA A 28 -11.75 29.49 21.46
C ALA A 28 -10.77 28.86 20.46
N CYS A 29 -9.51 29.27 20.47
CA CYS A 29 -8.40 28.66 19.74
C CYS A 29 -7.65 27.60 20.55
N ASN A 30 -8.10 27.27 21.78
CA ASN A 30 -7.50 26.18 22.53
C ASN A 30 -7.83 24.88 21.78
N PRO A 31 -6.84 24.20 21.15
CA PRO A 31 -7.13 23.07 20.31
C PRO A 31 -7.68 21.98 21.22
N LYS A 32 -8.99 21.71 21.11
CA LYS A 32 -9.67 20.72 21.95
C LYS A 32 -9.01 19.34 21.84
N TYR A 33 -8.25 19.14 20.77
CA TYR A 33 -7.20 18.13 20.64
C TYR A 33 -6.00 18.74 19.88
N GLY A 34 -5.14 19.51 20.55
CA GLY A 34 -3.72 19.51 20.18
C GLY A 34 -3.17 18.08 20.28
N PRO A 35 -1.90 17.78 19.95
CA PRO A 35 -1.30 16.54 20.44
C PRO A 35 -1.68 16.46 21.92
N ARG A 36 -2.46 15.42 22.29
CA ARG A 36 -2.91 15.27 23.68
C ARG A 36 -1.65 15.48 24.52
N GLU A 37 -1.69 16.43 25.45
CA GLU A 37 -0.53 16.64 26.31
C GLU A 37 -0.41 15.38 27.18
N TRP A 38 0.40 14.45 26.68
CA TRP A 38 0.79 13.23 27.38
C TRP A 38 1.90 13.52 28.39
N GLY A 39 2.00 14.77 28.87
CA GLY A 39 3.04 15.21 29.81
C GLY A 39 3.08 14.36 31.08
N ASP A 40 1.90 13.89 31.51
CA ASP A 40 1.74 13.00 32.67
C ASP A 40 1.69 11.50 32.31
N PHE A 41 1.82 11.14 31.02
CA PHE A 41 1.77 9.74 30.59
C PHE A 41 3.10 9.05 30.92
N ASN A 42 3.06 8.15 31.90
CA ASN A 42 4.21 7.33 32.24
C ASN A 42 4.17 6.02 31.45
N VAL A 43 5.06 5.85 30.48
CA VAL A 43 5.14 4.65 29.63
C VAL A 43 5.38 3.34 30.40
N LEU A 44 5.89 3.42 31.64
CA LEU A 44 6.13 2.24 32.48
C LEU A 44 4.88 1.77 33.24
N THR A 45 3.92 2.67 33.51
CA THR A 45 2.78 2.39 34.41
C THR A 45 1.41 2.70 33.80
N SER A 46 1.34 3.64 32.86
CA SER A 46 0.11 4.02 32.16
C SER A 46 -0.20 3.02 31.05
N LYS A 47 -1.48 2.66 30.91
CA LYS A 47 -1.96 1.89 29.76
C LYS A 47 -2.22 2.82 28.58
N ALA A 48 -1.81 2.42 27.38
CA ALA A 48 -2.16 3.13 26.17
C ALA A 48 -3.70 3.26 26.07
N PRO A 49 -4.21 4.42 25.66
CA PRO A 49 -5.64 4.63 25.47
C PRO A 49 -6.15 3.69 24.35
N ARG A 50 -7.31 3.07 24.54
CA ARG A 50 -7.99 2.36 23.45
C ARG A 50 -8.68 3.34 22.50
N PRO A 51 -8.86 2.96 21.22
CA PRO A 51 -9.76 3.66 20.32
C PRO A 51 -11.17 3.77 20.90
N THR A 52 -11.81 4.90 20.65
CA THR A 52 -13.20 5.19 21.03
C THR A 52 -14.06 5.28 19.79
N PRO A 53 -15.34 4.83 19.83
CA PRO A 53 -16.24 4.95 18.69
C PRO A 53 -16.25 6.37 18.12
N PRO A 54 -16.10 6.52 16.79
CA PRO A 54 -16.06 7.82 16.16
C PRO A 54 -17.42 8.50 16.18
N VAL A 55 -17.42 9.81 15.93
CA VAL A 55 -18.64 10.60 15.74
C VAL A 55 -18.67 11.10 14.30
N PHE A 56 -19.65 10.63 13.53
CA PHE A 56 -19.88 11.05 12.15
C PHE A 56 -21.23 11.77 12.06
N ASN A 57 -21.24 12.93 11.40
CA ASN A 57 -22.44 13.78 11.28
C ASN A 57 -23.17 13.99 12.63
N LYS A 58 -22.40 14.28 13.69
CA LYS A 58 -22.88 14.46 15.08
C LYS A 58 -23.54 13.23 15.72
N LYS A 59 -23.43 12.05 15.10
CA LYS A 59 -23.90 10.77 15.65
C LYS A 59 -22.70 9.92 16.04
N THR A 60 -22.67 9.46 17.29
CA THR A 60 -21.70 8.47 17.74
C THR A 60 -22.09 7.11 17.17
N VAL A 61 -21.13 6.38 16.61
CA VAL A 61 -21.35 5.00 16.17
C VAL A 61 -21.56 4.12 17.41
N PRO A 62 -22.65 3.34 17.50
CA PRO A 62 -22.83 2.35 18.56
C PRO A 62 -21.64 1.39 18.63
N TYR A 63 -21.27 0.91 19.81
CA TYR A 63 -20.05 0.13 19.99
C TYR A 63 -20.07 -1.22 19.25
N ASP A 64 -21.22 -1.89 19.23
CA ASP A 64 -21.46 -3.12 18.47
C ASP A 64 -21.33 -2.89 16.97
N GLU A 65 -21.92 -1.81 16.46
CA GLU A 65 -21.79 -1.41 15.05
C GLU A 65 -20.35 -1.03 14.70
N TYR A 66 -19.67 -0.32 15.60
CA TYR A 66 -18.26 0.02 15.47
C TYR A 66 -17.37 -1.22 15.34
N LEU A 67 -17.61 -2.25 16.15
CA LEU A 67 -16.86 -3.51 16.05
C LEU A 67 -17.11 -4.22 14.72
N LYS A 68 -18.34 -4.22 14.20
CA LYS A 68 -18.60 -4.80 12.87
C LYS A 68 -17.80 -4.11 11.77
N TRP A 69 -17.65 -2.78 11.84
CA TRP A 69 -16.84 -2.04 10.86
C TRP A 69 -15.35 -2.39 10.98
N VAL A 70 -14.87 -2.63 12.20
CA VAL A 70 -13.49 -3.09 12.43
C VAL A 70 -13.26 -4.46 11.81
N TYR A 71 -14.13 -5.44 12.06
CA TYR A 71 -14.04 -6.78 11.45
C TYR A 71 -14.16 -6.73 9.94
N TRP A 72 -15.10 -5.93 9.41
CA TRP A 72 -15.24 -5.81 7.97
C TRP A 72 -14.04 -5.11 7.32
N GLY A 73 -13.49 -4.08 7.96
CA GLY A 73 -12.24 -3.44 7.53
C GLY A 73 -11.06 -4.40 7.56
N GLU A 74 -11.05 -5.35 8.50
CA GLU A 74 -10.08 -6.44 8.58
C GLU A 74 -10.15 -7.38 7.37
N GLU A 75 -11.36 -7.87 7.07
CA GLU A 75 -11.61 -8.78 5.95
C GLU A 75 -11.27 -8.11 4.61
N TRP A 76 -11.71 -6.87 4.43
CA TRP A 76 -11.37 -6.06 3.25
C TRP A 76 -9.85 -5.95 3.10
N PHE A 77 -9.15 -5.59 4.17
CA PHE A 77 -7.71 -5.39 4.12
C PHE A 77 -6.92 -6.65 3.74
N ARG A 78 -7.41 -7.82 4.16
CA ARG A 78 -6.77 -9.12 3.92
C ARG A 78 -7.10 -9.70 2.55
N GLY A 79 -8.38 -9.68 2.19
CA GLY A 79 -8.92 -10.44 1.08
C GLY A 79 -9.26 -9.60 -0.14
N GLU A 80 -9.34 -8.28 -0.01
CA GLU A 80 -9.74 -7.43 -1.13
C GLU A 80 -8.54 -6.99 -1.95
N THR A 81 -8.61 -7.29 -3.23
CA THR A 81 -7.69 -6.73 -4.20
C THR A 81 -8.10 -5.30 -4.50
N PHE A 82 -7.18 -4.56 -5.08
CA PHE A 82 -7.49 -3.23 -5.60
C PHE A 82 -7.94 -3.28 -7.07
N GLY A 83 -8.29 -4.47 -7.58
CA GLY A 83 -8.55 -4.74 -9.00
C GLY A 83 -7.30 -5.01 -9.85
N ASN A 84 -6.16 -5.44 -9.26
CA ASN A 84 -4.84 -5.61 -9.97
C ASN A 84 -4.69 -6.96 -10.62
N GLU A 85 -5.73 -7.78 -10.65
CA GLU A 85 -5.57 -9.16 -11.08
C GLU A 85 -5.10 -9.22 -12.54
N ARG A 86 -5.52 -8.26 -13.36
CA ARG A 86 -5.07 -8.11 -14.74
C ARG A 86 -3.64 -7.60 -14.83
N VAL A 87 -3.22 -6.66 -14.00
CA VAL A 87 -1.80 -6.23 -13.93
C VAL A 87 -0.92 -7.44 -13.65
N TRP A 88 -1.22 -8.16 -12.57
CA TRP A 88 -0.39 -9.25 -12.11
C TRP A 88 -0.43 -10.45 -13.05
N THR A 89 -1.59 -10.76 -13.65
CA THR A 89 -1.72 -11.92 -14.53
C THR A 89 -1.32 -11.61 -15.97
N ASP A 90 -1.79 -10.50 -16.54
CA ASP A 90 -1.71 -10.21 -17.98
C ASP A 90 -0.46 -9.44 -18.33
N LEU A 91 0.01 -8.55 -17.45
CA LEU A 91 1.21 -7.74 -17.66
C LEU A 91 2.43 -8.40 -17.02
N VAL A 92 2.42 -8.64 -15.71
CA VAL A 92 3.55 -9.18 -14.95
C VAL A 92 3.70 -10.69 -15.23
N GLY A 93 2.60 -11.41 -15.35
CA GLY A 93 2.61 -12.88 -15.42
C GLY A 93 3.10 -13.50 -14.12
N PHE A 94 2.60 -12.98 -13.00
CA PHE A 94 2.88 -13.47 -11.67
C PHE A 94 2.60 -14.97 -11.56
N LEU A 95 3.55 -15.73 -10.99
CA LEU A 95 3.59 -17.20 -10.93
C LEU A 95 3.63 -17.92 -12.29
N ASN A 96 3.49 -17.23 -13.40
CA ASN A 96 3.45 -17.80 -14.75
C ASN A 96 4.85 -17.96 -15.39
N GLY A 97 5.92 -17.68 -14.64
CA GLY A 97 7.29 -17.90 -15.10
C GLY A 97 7.60 -19.38 -15.31
N THR A 98 8.72 -19.62 -15.99
CA THR A 98 9.20 -20.97 -16.32
C THR A 98 10.56 -21.20 -15.68
N VAL A 99 10.72 -22.38 -15.06
CA VAL A 99 11.96 -22.88 -14.50
C VAL A 99 12.51 -23.99 -15.39
N ASP A 100 13.78 -23.87 -15.75
CA ASP A 100 14.53 -24.89 -16.47
C ASP A 100 15.18 -25.82 -15.45
N ILE A 101 14.77 -27.09 -15.47
CA ILE A 101 15.27 -28.13 -14.56
C ILE A 101 16.22 -29.08 -15.33
N PRO A 102 17.33 -29.53 -14.71
CA PRO A 102 18.22 -30.50 -15.33
C PRO A 102 17.53 -31.86 -15.56
N GLU A 103 17.68 -32.40 -16.77
CA GLU A 103 17.21 -33.74 -17.16
C GLU A 103 18.36 -34.49 -17.85
N GLY A 104 19.26 -35.06 -17.04
CA GLY A 104 20.50 -35.67 -17.53
C GLY A 104 21.43 -34.63 -18.15
N ALA A 105 21.70 -34.74 -19.45
CA ALA A 105 22.48 -33.75 -20.20
C ALA A 105 21.61 -32.64 -20.83
N ASN A 106 20.28 -32.73 -20.70
CA ASN A 106 19.30 -31.81 -21.28
C ASN A 106 18.64 -30.96 -20.19
N TRP A 107 17.76 -30.06 -20.62
CA TRP A 107 16.93 -29.24 -19.75
C TRP A 107 15.46 -29.47 -20.08
N LYS A 108 14.63 -29.49 -19.06
CA LYS A 108 13.17 -29.53 -19.16
C LYS A 108 12.61 -28.24 -18.57
N SER A 109 11.72 -27.59 -19.28
CA SER A 109 11.07 -26.37 -18.78
C SER A 109 9.74 -26.71 -18.10
N GLU A 110 9.55 -26.22 -16.88
CA GLU A 110 8.32 -26.40 -16.10
C GLU A 110 7.82 -25.06 -15.54
N PRO A 111 6.51 -24.88 -15.32
CA PRO A 111 5.98 -23.63 -14.79
C PRO A 111 6.29 -23.48 -13.29
N VAL A 112 6.68 -22.28 -12.87
CA VAL A 112 6.89 -21.93 -11.45
C VAL A 112 5.64 -22.22 -10.63
N PHE A 113 4.45 -21.95 -11.18
CA PHE A 113 3.17 -22.21 -10.52
C PHE A 113 3.01 -23.67 -10.05
N LYS A 114 3.61 -24.64 -10.76
CA LYS A 114 3.63 -26.04 -10.31
C LYS A 114 4.28 -26.18 -8.93
N TYR A 115 5.45 -25.59 -8.75
CA TYR A 115 6.21 -25.64 -7.50
C TYR A 115 5.53 -24.85 -6.39
N PHE A 116 4.91 -23.73 -6.73
CA PHE A 116 4.08 -22.95 -5.81
C PHE A 116 2.93 -23.79 -5.23
N VAL A 117 2.18 -24.44 -6.10
CA VAL A 117 1.05 -25.31 -5.74
C VAL A 117 1.51 -26.51 -4.88
N GLN A 118 2.61 -27.16 -5.27
CA GLN A 118 3.20 -28.26 -4.50
C GLN A 118 3.61 -27.84 -3.09
N SER A 119 4.17 -26.64 -2.95
CA SER A 119 4.55 -26.11 -1.64
C SER A 119 3.34 -25.83 -0.76
N LEU A 120 2.21 -25.37 -1.32
CA LEU A 120 0.98 -25.18 -0.56
C LEU A 120 0.40 -26.50 -0.07
N ASP A 121 0.32 -27.52 -0.93
CA ASP A 121 -0.12 -28.87 -0.55
C ASP A 121 0.82 -29.55 0.47
N ALA A 122 2.09 -29.14 0.53
CA ALA A 122 3.04 -29.69 1.49
C ALA A 122 2.82 -29.17 2.92
N LEU A 123 2.13 -28.03 3.11
CA LEU A 123 2.00 -27.37 4.42
C LEU A 123 1.20 -28.19 5.43
N ASP A 124 0.21 -28.96 4.99
CA ASP A 124 -0.63 -29.78 5.87
C ASP A 124 -0.32 -31.28 5.79
N GLY A 125 0.66 -31.65 4.96
CA GLY A 125 1.04 -33.03 4.70
C GLY A 125 0.00 -33.83 3.91
N VAL A 126 -1.07 -33.20 3.43
CA VAL A 126 -2.13 -33.83 2.64
C VAL A 126 -2.03 -33.36 1.20
N ARG A 127 -1.41 -34.21 0.38
CA ARG A 127 -1.34 -33.98 -1.06
C ARG A 127 -2.74 -33.84 -1.65
N GLY A 128 -2.93 -32.82 -2.47
CA GLY A 128 -4.20 -32.57 -3.10
C GLY A 128 -5.19 -31.79 -2.25
N ASN A 129 -4.74 -31.00 -1.27
CA ASN A 129 -5.66 -30.42 -0.30
C ASN A 129 -5.87 -28.91 -0.41
N LEU A 130 -5.22 -28.25 -1.37
CA LEU A 130 -5.33 -26.81 -1.63
C LEU A 130 -6.75 -26.23 -1.35
N TYR A 131 -7.81 -26.84 -1.89
CA TYR A 131 -9.19 -26.33 -1.81
C TYR A 131 -9.98 -26.63 -0.53
N SER A 132 -9.50 -27.54 0.32
CA SER A 132 -10.10 -27.71 1.65
C SER A 132 -9.36 -26.91 2.73
N GLY A 133 -8.34 -26.16 2.32
CA GLY A 133 -7.43 -25.40 3.18
C GLY A 133 -6.34 -26.29 3.76
N ASN A 134 -5.26 -25.71 4.29
CA ASN A 134 -4.11 -26.43 4.85
C ASN A 134 -4.38 -27.12 6.23
N GLY A 135 -5.54 -27.75 6.42
CA GLY A 135 -5.77 -28.74 7.49
C GLY A 135 -5.66 -28.27 8.95
N GLY A 136 -5.69 -26.96 9.22
CA GLY A 136 -5.54 -26.40 10.58
C GLY A 136 -4.09 -26.39 11.08
N GLY A 137 -3.11 -26.50 10.17
CA GLY A 137 -1.69 -26.45 10.45
C GLY A 137 -1.18 -25.08 10.92
N TYR A 138 0.13 -24.89 10.79
CA TYR A 138 0.84 -23.69 11.23
C TYR A 138 0.93 -22.66 10.12
N THR A 139 1.03 -21.36 10.47
CA THR A 139 1.44 -20.38 9.48
C THR A 139 2.93 -20.55 9.17
N HIS A 140 3.24 -20.63 7.87
CA HIS A 140 4.62 -20.79 7.41
C HIS A 140 4.91 -19.86 6.24
N ASP A 141 6.14 -19.35 6.23
CA ASP A 141 6.84 -18.90 5.03
C ASP A 141 6.68 -19.93 3.90
N LEU A 142 6.02 -19.59 2.81
CA LEU A 142 5.94 -20.50 1.68
C LEU A 142 7.33 -20.68 1.04
N VAL A 143 7.92 -21.86 1.20
CA VAL A 143 9.21 -22.23 0.60
C VAL A 143 8.98 -23.06 -0.66
N LEU A 144 9.40 -22.54 -1.81
CA LEU A 144 9.39 -23.27 -3.08
C LEU A 144 10.62 -24.16 -3.15
N THR A 145 10.42 -25.45 -3.47
CA THR A 145 11.52 -26.42 -3.58
C THR A 145 11.73 -26.83 -5.04
N PHE A 146 12.93 -26.59 -5.56
CA PHE A 146 13.30 -26.87 -6.95
C PHE A 146 14.38 -27.95 -7.04
N PRO A 147 14.47 -28.70 -8.14
CA PRO A 147 15.59 -29.62 -8.38
C PRO A 147 16.95 -28.90 -8.34
N ALA A 148 17.99 -29.60 -7.88
CA ALA A 148 19.36 -29.07 -7.86
C ALA A 148 19.81 -28.62 -9.26
N GLY A 149 20.40 -27.42 -9.35
CA GLY A 149 20.88 -26.84 -10.61
C GLY A 149 19.81 -26.19 -11.47
N SER A 150 18.57 -26.06 -10.98
CA SER A 150 17.49 -25.35 -11.68
C SER A 150 17.83 -23.89 -11.95
N LYS A 151 17.25 -23.35 -13.02
CA LYS A 151 17.44 -21.96 -13.44
C LYS A 151 16.12 -21.30 -13.80
N LEU A 152 16.03 -19.99 -13.59
CA LEU A 152 14.99 -19.15 -14.16
C LEU A 152 15.55 -18.39 -15.36
N HIS A 153 14.68 -18.06 -16.31
CA HIS A 153 15.02 -17.15 -17.41
C HIS A 153 16.29 -17.56 -18.19
N GLY A 154 16.50 -18.86 -18.36
CA GLY A 154 17.66 -19.46 -19.06
C GLY A 154 18.90 -19.60 -18.19
N ASP A 155 19.37 -18.49 -17.60
CA ASP A 155 20.70 -18.46 -16.95
C ASP A 155 20.71 -18.03 -15.48
N LEU A 156 19.58 -17.58 -14.93
CA LEU A 156 19.53 -17.15 -13.52
C LEU A 156 19.49 -18.37 -12.60
N PRO A 157 20.54 -18.63 -11.78
CA PRO A 157 20.53 -19.76 -10.87
C PRO A 157 19.41 -19.62 -9.84
N LEU A 158 18.68 -20.71 -9.62
CA LEU A 158 17.61 -20.77 -8.64
C LEU A 158 18.09 -21.56 -7.42
N PRO A 159 17.92 -21.04 -6.19
CA PRO A 159 18.20 -21.84 -5.01
C PRO A 159 17.25 -23.06 -4.96
N GLU A 160 17.75 -24.21 -4.51
CA GLU A 160 16.94 -25.42 -4.32
C GLU A 160 15.75 -25.17 -3.38
N ARG A 161 15.92 -24.26 -2.42
CA ARG A 161 14.86 -23.79 -1.52
C ARG A 161 14.76 -22.28 -1.59
N LEU A 162 13.72 -21.80 -2.26
CA LEU A 162 13.42 -20.38 -2.36
C LEU A 162 12.39 -20.00 -1.30
N HIS A 163 12.82 -19.23 -0.30
CA HIS A 163 11.90 -18.61 0.65
C HIS A 163 11.23 -17.42 -0.02
N THR A 164 9.92 -17.50 -0.21
CA THR A 164 9.15 -16.41 -0.82
C THR A 164 8.77 -15.33 0.19
N GLY A 165 8.69 -15.69 1.48
CA GLY A 165 8.15 -14.83 2.53
C GLY A 165 6.63 -14.63 2.46
N LEU A 166 5.95 -15.43 1.63
CA LEU A 166 4.50 -15.42 1.57
C LEU A 166 3.97 -16.25 2.73
N ASP A 167 3.37 -15.55 3.69
CA ASP A 167 2.69 -16.15 4.83
C ASP A 167 1.43 -16.91 4.40
N VAL A 168 1.22 -18.13 4.91
CA VAL A 168 0.00 -18.90 4.66
C VAL A 168 -0.74 -19.19 5.95
N GLU A 169 -1.88 -18.54 6.18
CA GLU A 169 -2.69 -18.76 7.37
C GLU A 169 -3.21 -20.22 7.46
N ALA A 170 -3.32 -20.74 8.68
CA ALA A 170 -3.98 -22.02 8.95
C ALA A 170 -5.42 -22.06 8.40
N GLY A 171 -5.80 -23.15 7.75
CA GLY A 171 -7.03 -23.33 7.02
C GLY A 171 -7.16 -22.53 5.72
N ALA A 172 -6.16 -21.72 5.32
CA ALA A 172 -6.25 -20.94 4.08
C ALA A 172 -5.82 -21.77 2.86
N THR A 173 -6.43 -21.45 1.71
CA THR A 173 -6.10 -22.04 0.39
C THR A 173 -5.00 -21.27 -0.33
N TRP A 174 -4.83 -19.99 -0.02
CA TRP A 174 -3.84 -19.11 -0.65
C TRP A 174 -3.05 -18.35 0.41
N PRO A 175 -1.80 -17.94 0.11
CA PRO A 175 -1.06 -17.07 1.00
C PRO A 175 -1.82 -15.77 1.30
N LEU A 176 -1.57 -15.23 2.47
CA LEU A 176 -2.14 -13.98 2.93
C LEU A 176 -1.81 -12.85 1.94
N GLY A 177 -2.86 -12.15 1.53
CA GLY A 177 -2.78 -11.07 0.57
C GLY A 177 -2.59 -11.48 -0.88
N ILE A 178 -2.54 -12.79 -1.20
CA ILE A 178 -2.70 -13.31 -2.55
C ILE A 178 -4.15 -13.74 -2.75
N VAL A 179 -4.85 -13.10 -3.69
CA VAL A 179 -6.29 -13.31 -3.89
C VAL A 179 -6.51 -13.95 -5.26
N ALA A 180 -7.01 -15.18 -5.28
CA ALA A 180 -7.40 -15.86 -6.51
C ALA A 180 -8.80 -15.44 -6.94
N VAL A 181 -8.90 -14.72 -8.05
CA VAL A 181 -10.16 -14.23 -8.62
C VAL A 181 -10.55 -15.12 -9.80
N PRO A 182 -11.70 -15.80 -9.75
CA PRO A 182 -12.17 -16.64 -10.85
C PRO A 182 -12.25 -15.84 -12.15
N ALA A 183 -11.72 -16.42 -13.23
CA ALA A 183 -11.81 -15.80 -14.55
C ALA A 183 -13.28 -15.76 -15.02
N ARG A 184 -13.65 -14.68 -15.71
CA ARG A 184 -14.99 -14.53 -16.31
C ARG A 184 -15.20 -15.60 -17.39
N GLU A 185 -16.46 -15.91 -17.71
CA GLU A 185 -16.79 -16.99 -18.64
C GLU A 185 -16.14 -16.82 -20.02
N GLU A 186 -16.15 -15.60 -20.53
CA GLU A 186 -15.53 -15.20 -21.80
C GLU A 186 -14.00 -15.33 -21.80
N GLU A 187 -13.36 -15.37 -20.63
CA GLU A 187 -11.90 -15.40 -20.46
C GLU A 187 -11.36 -16.81 -20.20
N ARG A 188 -12.20 -17.78 -19.81
CA ARG A 188 -11.75 -19.11 -19.34
C ARG A 188 -10.86 -19.85 -20.34
N ASN A 189 -10.95 -19.53 -21.63
CA ASN A 189 -10.14 -20.15 -22.68
C ASN A 189 -8.73 -19.57 -22.83
N LEU A 190 -8.42 -18.44 -22.18
CA LEU A 190 -7.10 -17.83 -22.24
C LEU A 190 -6.03 -18.82 -21.71
N PRO A 191 -4.93 -19.03 -22.44
CA PRO A 191 -3.96 -20.10 -22.14
C PRO A 191 -3.02 -19.77 -20.98
N TYR A 192 -2.91 -18.50 -20.63
CA TYR A 192 -2.00 -17.97 -19.61
C TYR A 192 -2.62 -17.77 -18.23
N LEU A 193 -3.93 -17.95 -18.10
CA LEU A 193 -4.59 -17.93 -16.80
C LEU A 193 -4.09 -19.11 -15.95
N LEU A 194 -3.97 -18.88 -14.65
CA LEU A 194 -3.52 -19.91 -13.73
C LEU A 194 -4.58 -20.99 -13.60
N ASP A 195 -4.17 -22.22 -13.88
CA ASP A 195 -5.03 -23.39 -13.84
C ASP A 195 -4.43 -24.41 -12.87
N PRO A 196 -4.79 -24.33 -11.58
CA PRO A 196 -4.34 -25.29 -10.58
C PRO A 196 -4.74 -26.72 -10.95
N ASN A 197 -5.88 -26.94 -11.63
CA ASN A 197 -6.32 -28.28 -12.04
C ASN A 197 -5.38 -28.96 -13.05
N ARG A 198 -4.55 -28.22 -13.79
CA ARG A 198 -3.49 -28.82 -14.61
C ARG A 198 -2.52 -29.65 -13.79
N TYR A 199 -2.38 -29.32 -12.52
CA TYR A 199 -1.57 -30.06 -11.58
C TYR A 199 -2.41 -30.98 -10.72
N ALA A 200 -3.69 -31.25 -11.02
CA ALA A 200 -4.56 -32.12 -10.23
C ALA A 200 -4.39 -33.63 -10.49
N ALA A 201 -4.05 -34.01 -11.72
CA ALA A 201 -4.04 -35.42 -12.15
C ALA A 201 -2.66 -36.11 -12.15
N GLY A 202 -1.61 -35.45 -11.65
CA GLY A 202 -0.24 -36.00 -11.63
C GLY A 202 0.19 -36.52 -10.26
N ASP A 203 1.43 -37.06 -10.19
CA ASP A 203 2.13 -37.47 -8.95
C ASP A 203 2.33 -36.35 -7.92
N HIS A 204 1.83 -35.15 -8.22
CA HIS A 204 1.84 -33.97 -7.36
C HIS A 204 0.52 -33.17 -7.45
N GLY A 205 -0.57 -33.89 -7.72
CA GLY A 205 -1.98 -33.48 -7.73
C GLY A 205 -2.41 -32.45 -6.68
N VAL A 206 -2.96 -31.29 -7.05
CA VAL A 206 -4.01 -30.60 -6.23
C VAL A 206 -5.28 -31.43 -6.27
N GLY A 207 -6.12 -31.41 -5.24
CA GLY A 207 -7.30 -32.28 -5.18
C GLY A 207 -8.33 -31.96 -6.24
N ALA A 208 -9.52 -32.54 -6.08
CA ALA A 208 -10.66 -32.20 -6.92
C ALA A 208 -11.10 -30.74 -6.64
N ALA A 209 -10.46 -29.79 -7.31
CA ALA A 209 -10.92 -28.41 -7.33
C ALA A 209 -12.22 -28.30 -8.13
N PRO A 210 -13.03 -27.27 -7.88
CA PRO A 210 -13.92 -26.76 -8.91
C PRO A 210 -13.12 -26.47 -10.20
N PRO A 211 -13.63 -26.83 -11.39
CA PRO A 211 -12.93 -26.60 -12.65
C PRO A 211 -12.95 -25.11 -13.03
N GLU A 212 -12.03 -24.31 -12.48
CA GLU A 212 -11.94 -22.88 -12.78
C GLU A 212 -10.47 -22.43 -12.93
N LYS A 213 -10.25 -21.52 -13.88
CA LYS A 213 -8.99 -20.79 -14.04
C LYS A 213 -9.09 -19.45 -13.31
N TYR A 214 -7.97 -18.95 -12.84
CA TYR A 214 -7.92 -17.76 -11.99
C TYR A 214 -6.97 -16.70 -12.54
N ARG A 215 -7.31 -15.47 -12.19
CA ARG A 215 -6.37 -14.34 -12.13
C ARG A 215 -5.94 -14.19 -10.67
N VAL A 216 -4.80 -13.55 -10.42
CA VAL A 216 -4.30 -13.31 -9.06
C VAL A 216 -4.14 -11.84 -8.81
N GLY A 217 -4.75 -11.33 -7.74
CA GLY A 217 -4.52 -9.98 -7.23
C GLY A 217 -3.74 -9.98 -5.93
N MET A 218 -3.34 -8.78 -5.51
CA MET A 218 -2.66 -8.53 -4.25
C MET A 218 -3.44 -7.53 -3.40
N SER A 219 -3.56 -7.82 -2.10
CA SER A 219 -4.14 -6.92 -1.08
C SER A 219 -3.05 -6.26 -0.23
N CYS A 220 -3.42 -5.29 0.63
CA CYS A 220 -2.48 -4.66 1.56
C CYS A 220 -1.79 -5.67 2.50
N ALA A 221 -2.46 -6.77 2.84
CA ALA A 221 -1.96 -7.71 3.84
C ALA A 221 -0.67 -8.41 3.41
N ILE A 222 -0.38 -8.51 2.10
CA ILE A 222 0.85 -9.17 1.64
C ILE A 222 2.12 -8.52 2.24
N CYS A 223 2.15 -7.18 2.34
CA CYS A 223 3.30 -6.43 2.85
C CYS A 223 3.13 -5.97 4.31
N HIS A 224 1.90 -5.80 4.77
CA HIS A 224 1.62 -5.11 6.04
C HIS A 224 1.09 -6.04 7.12
N TYR A 225 1.30 -7.34 6.94
CA TYR A 225 0.86 -8.37 7.85
C TYR A 225 1.95 -9.42 7.97
N SER A 226 2.36 -9.78 9.19
CA SER A 226 3.30 -10.88 9.43
C SER A 226 2.69 -11.95 10.31
N LEU A 227 2.99 -13.20 9.99
CA LEU A 227 2.61 -14.36 10.80
C LEU A 227 3.84 -15.09 11.41
N ASP A 228 5.02 -14.47 11.36
CA ASP A 228 6.34 -15.11 11.57
C ASP A 228 6.85 -15.17 13.02
N VAL A 229 6.10 -14.69 14.02
CA VAL A 229 6.66 -14.52 15.38
C VAL A 229 5.86 -15.23 16.47
N ASP A 230 6.44 -16.26 17.08
CA ASP A 230 5.96 -16.89 18.32
C ASP A 230 6.94 -16.76 19.51
N TRP A 231 6.57 -17.34 20.66
CA TRP A 231 7.31 -17.26 21.93
C TRP A 231 8.48 -18.26 22.04
N ASP A 232 8.38 -19.42 21.37
CA ASP A 232 9.33 -20.51 21.52
C ASP A 232 10.39 -20.54 20.40
N GLY A 233 10.31 -19.58 19.47
CA GLY A 233 11.23 -19.42 18.36
C GLY A 233 10.89 -20.33 17.18
N ARG A 234 9.63 -20.77 17.08
CA ARG A 234 9.08 -21.49 15.94
C ARG A 234 8.30 -20.49 15.08
N THR A 235 7.79 -20.95 13.95
CA THR A 235 6.94 -20.18 13.04
C THR A 235 5.63 -20.92 12.95
N ASP A 236 4.77 -20.72 13.96
CA ASP A 236 3.65 -21.64 14.22
C ASP A 236 2.30 -20.97 14.57
N LEU A 237 2.12 -19.67 14.28
CA LEU A 237 0.85 -18.99 14.56
C LEU A 237 -0.35 -19.68 13.88
N GLN A 238 -1.38 -20.03 14.66
CA GLN A 238 -2.60 -20.71 14.18
C GLN A 238 -3.67 -19.75 13.62
N SER A 239 -3.55 -18.44 13.88
CA SER A 239 -4.24 -17.34 13.18
C SER A 239 -3.96 -16.03 13.93
N ALA A 240 -3.88 -14.92 13.21
CA ALA A 240 -3.86 -13.58 13.79
C ALA A 240 -5.11 -12.75 13.44
N ARG A 241 -6.21 -13.43 13.06
CA ARG A 241 -7.50 -12.76 12.88
C ARG A 241 -8.03 -12.17 14.17
N PHE A 242 -8.64 -11.00 14.08
CA PHE A 242 -9.24 -10.37 15.26
C PHE A 242 -10.26 -11.30 15.91
N GLY A 243 -10.22 -11.39 17.25
CA GLY A 243 -11.14 -12.24 18.01
C GLY A 243 -10.87 -13.76 17.92
N VAL A 244 -9.89 -14.21 17.14
CA VAL A 244 -9.46 -15.61 17.12
C VAL A 244 -8.36 -15.80 18.16
N ALA A 245 -8.57 -16.69 19.13
CA ALA A 245 -7.54 -16.96 20.13
C ALA A 245 -6.32 -17.60 19.45
N THR A 246 -5.13 -17.07 19.73
CA THR A 246 -3.86 -17.66 19.31
C THR A 246 -3.23 -18.33 20.54
N PRO A 247 -3.32 -19.66 20.71
CA PRO A 247 -2.74 -20.33 21.87
C PRO A 247 -1.20 -20.19 21.87
N GLY A 248 -0.58 -20.02 23.04
CA GLY A 248 0.87 -20.15 23.20
C GLY A 248 1.73 -18.92 22.82
N THR A 249 1.15 -17.84 22.30
CA THR A 249 1.90 -16.66 21.82
C THR A 249 1.98 -15.52 22.85
N PRO A 250 3.06 -14.71 22.84
CA PRO A 250 3.11 -13.46 23.59
C PRO A 250 2.38 -12.32 22.87
N PHE A 251 2.11 -12.48 21.57
CA PHE A 251 1.45 -11.50 20.72
C PHE A 251 -0.02 -11.84 20.62
N LYS A 252 -0.86 -10.81 20.62
CA LYS A 252 -2.27 -11.00 20.31
C LYS A 252 -2.46 -10.97 18.80
N PRO A 253 -3.55 -11.55 18.27
CA PRO A 253 -3.95 -11.35 16.88
C PRO A 253 -3.89 -9.88 16.44
N GLU A 254 -4.24 -8.97 17.35
CA GLU A 254 -4.21 -7.52 17.14
C GLU A 254 -2.81 -6.93 16.88
N ASP A 255 -1.75 -7.69 17.14
CA ASP A 255 -0.35 -7.25 17.03
C ASP A 255 0.28 -7.59 15.67
N ALA A 256 -0.21 -8.62 14.97
CA ALA A 256 0.36 -9.14 13.71
C ALA A 256 0.40 -8.12 12.56
N TRP A 257 -0.49 -7.14 12.65
CA TRP A 257 -0.66 -6.03 11.70
C TRP A 257 0.38 -4.93 11.88
N ALA A 258 0.93 -4.81 13.09
CA ALA A 258 1.81 -3.70 13.44
C ALA A 258 3.28 -3.94 13.10
N VAL A 259 3.60 -5.11 12.55
CA VAL A 259 4.99 -5.53 12.29
C VAL A 259 5.36 -5.40 10.82
N GLY A 260 4.39 -5.43 9.88
CA GLY A 260 4.69 -5.59 8.46
C GLY A 260 5.33 -6.96 8.17
N ASN A 261 5.15 -7.49 6.96
CA ASN A 261 5.75 -8.78 6.60
C ASN A 261 7.28 -8.64 6.54
N GLN A 262 7.99 -9.28 7.46
CA GLN A 262 9.45 -9.15 7.55
C GLN A 262 10.21 -10.13 6.67
N ASP A 263 9.53 -11.16 6.17
CA ASP A 263 10.12 -12.24 5.41
C ASP A 263 9.81 -12.13 3.91
N LEU A 264 8.79 -11.35 3.51
CA LEU A 264 8.38 -11.15 2.12
C LEU A 264 9.56 -10.75 1.25
N HIS A 265 9.88 -11.60 0.28
CA HIS A 265 10.97 -11.41 -0.64
C HIS A 265 10.44 -11.01 -2.02
N LEU A 266 9.82 -9.82 -2.10
CA LEU A 266 9.10 -9.35 -3.28
C LEU A 266 9.97 -9.31 -4.55
N GLY A 267 11.28 -9.09 -4.40
CA GLY A 267 12.24 -9.28 -5.50
C GLY A 267 12.17 -10.65 -6.16
N TRP A 268 12.20 -11.75 -5.40
CA TRP A 268 12.09 -13.11 -5.94
C TRP A 268 10.69 -13.42 -6.44
N VAL A 269 9.66 -12.85 -5.82
CA VAL A 269 8.26 -12.91 -6.29
C VAL A 269 8.17 -12.36 -7.73
N PHE A 270 8.74 -11.18 -8.00
CA PHE A 270 8.82 -10.61 -9.36
C PHE A 270 9.71 -11.41 -10.31
N VAL A 271 10.88 -11.88 -9.85
CA VAL A 271 11.80 -12.68 -10.68
C VAL A 271 11.17 -14.00 -11.12
N SER A 272 10.25 -14.55 -10.33
CA SER A 272 9.52 -15.77 -10.67
C SER A 272 8.41 -15.59 -11.72
N ALA A 273 8.09 -14.34 -12.09
CA ALA A 273 7.10 -14.02 -13.09
C ALA A 273 7.62 -14.25 -14.51
N SER A 274 6.72 -14.42 -15.49
CA SER A 274 7.11 -14.55 -16.90
C SER A 274 7.57 -13.24 -17.53
N ASN A 275 7.14 -12.09 -17.01
CA ASN A 275 7.59 -10.76 -17.44
C ASN A 275 8.26 -9.99 -16.28
N PRO A 276 9.50 -10.33 -15.91
CA PRO A 276 10.19 -9.66 -14.80
C PRO A 276 10.59 -8.20 -15.12
N ILE A 277 10.51 -7.76 -16.38
CA ILE A 277 10.71 -6.34 -16.74
C ILE A 277 9.61 -5.46 -16.16
N ALA A 278 8.43 -6.02 -15.89
CA ALA A 278 7.35 -5.29 -15.22
C ALA A 278 7.76 -4.80 -13.80
N ALA A 279 8.81 -5.36 -13.20
CA ALA A 279 9.36 -4.89 -11.92
C ALA A 279 10.21 -3.60 -12.04
N LEU A 280 10.39 -3.05 -13.24
CA LEU A 280 11.23 -1.89 -13.50
C LEU A 280 10.85 -0.67 -12.63
N PHE A 281 9.57 -0.46 -12.36
CA PHE A 281 9.10 0.66 -11.54
C PHE A 281 9.63 0.58 -10.09
N ALA A 282 9.96 -0.61 -9.60
CA ALA A 282 10.51 -0.84 -8.28
C ALA A 282 12.00 -1.18 -8.35
N SER A 283 12.66 -1.00 -9.50
CA SER A 283 14.04 -1.44 -9.71
C SER A 283 14.99 -0.25 -9.85
N GLY A 284 16.22 -0.47 -9.42
CA GLY A 284 17.36 0.39 -9.70
C GLY A 284 18.64 -0.43 -9.77
N ARG A 285 19.66 0.03 -10.50
CA ARG A 285 20.94 -0.66 -10.54
C ARG A 285 21.57 -0.66 -9.14
N PRO A 286 21.97 -1.83 -8.57
CA PRO A 286 22.55 -1.88 -7.23
C PRO A 286 23.74 -0.94 -7.07
N GLY A 287 23.76 -0.20 -5.96
CA GLY A 287 24.81 0.78 -5.65
C GLY A 287 24.61 2.17 -6.25
N GLN A 288 23.57 2.37 -7.07
CA GLN A 288 23.19 3.68 -7.59
C GLN A 288 22.62 4.58 -6.49
N LYS A 289 23.04 5.85 -6.43
CA LYS A 289 22.70 6.75 -5.31
C LYS A 289 22.17 8.11 -5.74
N THR A 290 22.30 8.47 -7.03
CA THR A 290 21.96 9.80 -7.52
C THR A 290 20.92 9.75 -8.64
N PRO A 291 20.08 10.79 -8.78
CA PRO A 291 19.14 10.91 -9.90
C PRO A 291 19.81 10.97 -11.27
N ALA A 292 21.03 11.49 -11.38
CA ALA A 292 21.76 11.55 -12.64
C ALA A 292 22.15 10.15 -13.14
N GLU A 293 22.58 9.28 -12.22
CA GLU A 293 22.85 7.88 -12.54
C GLU A 293 21.56 7.13 -12.89
N ALA A 294 20.47 7.37 -12.14
CA ALA A 294 19.15 6.78 -12.41
C ALA A 294 18.63 7.11 -13.80
N LYS A 295 18.74 8.39 -14.18
CA LYS A 295 18.41 8.86 -15.51
C LYS A 295 19.25 8.18 -16.58
N ALA A 296 20.57 8.12 -16.40
CA ALA A 296 21.48 7.51 -17.38
C ALA A 296 21.19 6.01 -17.57
N TRP A 297 20.89 5.30 -16.47
CA TRP A 297 20.47 3.90 -16.51
C TRP A 297 19.15 3.74 -17.27
N MET A 298 18.16 4.57 -17.01
CA MET A 298 16.89 4.48 -17.73
C MET A 298 17.03 4.79 -19.23
N GLU A 299 17.87 5.76 -19.59
CA GLU A 299 18.22 6.04 -21.00
C GLU A 299 18.97 4.87 -21.66
N GLU A 300 19.73 4.08 -20.91
CA GLU A 300 20.33 2.82 -21.38
C GLU A 300 19.25 1.77 -21.63
N ILE A 301 18.36 1.52 -20.66
CA ILE A 301 17.25 0.56 -20.79
C ILE A 301 16.43 0.86 -22.04
N LEU A 302 16.02 2.12 -22.24
CA LEU A 302 15.26 2.56 -23.41
C LEU A 302 15.98 2.31 -24.75
N ARG A 303 17.30 2.47 -24.80
CA ARG A 303 18.06 2.24 -26.03
C ARG A 303 18.20 0.76 -26.36
N HIS A 304 18.01 -0.12 -25.38
CA HIS A 304 18.46 -1.51 -25.47
C HIS A 304 17.37 -2.55 -25.23
N TYR A 305 16.18 -2.20 -24.76
CA TYR A 305 15.14 -3.19 -24.43
C TYR A 305 14.68 -4.03 -25.63
N GLU A 306 14.79 -3.51 -26.86
CA GLU A 306 14.52 -4.26 -28.09
C GLU A 306 15.76 -4.97 -28.64
N SER A 307 16.92 -4.31 -28.64
CA SER A 307 18.13 -4.82 -29.30
C SER A 307 18.96 -5.77 -28.43
N ARG A 308 18.89 -5.63 -27.10
CA ARG A 308 19.61 -6.43 -26.10
C ARG A 308 18.66 -6.83 -24.95
N PRO A 309 17.57 -7.55 -25.26
CA PRO A 309 16.47 -7.76 -24.33
C PRO A 309 16.85 -8.59 -23.09
N GLN A 310 17.75 -9.56 -23.24
CA GLN A 310 18.22 -10.37 -22.11
C GLN A 310 19.12 -9.58 -21.16
N GLU A 311 19.93 -8.66 -21.69
CA GLU A 311 20.79 -7.79 -20.86
C GLU A 311 19.92 -6.83 -20.03
N VAL A 312 18.95 -6.18 -20.67
CA VAL A 312 17.99 -5.29 -19.99
C VAL A 312 17.22 -6.04 -18.91
N LYS A 313 16.69 -7.23 -19.24
CA LYS A 313 15.99 -8.09 -18.28
C LYS A 313 16.90 -8.44 -17.09
N SER A 314 18.14 -8.87 -17.35
CA SER A 314 19.09 -9.24 -16.31
C SER A 314 19.43 -8.07 -15.39
N ASP A 315 19.58 -6.87 -15.93
CA ASP A 315 19.87 -5.66 -15.15
C ASP A 315 18.71 -5.31 -14.20
N ILE A 316 17.46 -5.38 -14.68
CA ILE A 316 16.26 -5.14 -13.85
C ILE A 316 16.11 -6.23 -12.78
N VAL A 317 16.22 -7.50 -13.18
CA VAL A 317 16.15 -8.66 -12.26
C VAL A 317 17.16 -8.52 -11.13
N ARG A 318 18.40 -8.13 -11.44
CA ARG A 318 19.44 -7.94 -10.43
C ARG A 318 19.08 -6.84 -9.43
N GLY A 319 18.46 -5.75 -9.89
CA GLY A 319 18.02 -4.66 -9.03
C GLY A 319 17.03 -5.13 -7.97
N VAL A 320 15.97 -5.85 -8.37
CA VAL A 320 14.95 -6.32 -7.43
C VAL A 320 15.39 -7.54 -6.62
N GLN A 321 16.21 -8.42 -7.19
CA GLN A 321 16.72 -9.61 -6.49
C GLN A 321 17.65 -9.26 -5.31
N MET A 322 18.37 -8.13 -5.38
CA MET A 322 19.28 -7.69 -4.32
C MET A 322 18.59 -6.99 -3.15
N MET A 323 17.27 -6.80 -3.21
CA MET A 323 16.51 -6.26 -2.09
C MET A 323 16.48 -7.27 -0.93
N PRO A 324 16.73 -6.83 0.32
CA PRO A 324 16.58 -7.70 1.48
C PRO A 324 15.14 -8.20 1.66
N ARG A 325 14.96 -9.32 2.37
CA ARG A 325 13.63 -9.78 2.83
C ARG A 325 12.98 -8.73 3.71
N GLY A 326 11.68 -8.53 3.54
CA GLY A 326 10.94 -7.51 4.27
C GLY A 326 11.20 -6.09 3.75
N TYR A 327 11.87 -5.94 2.60
CA TYR A 327 12.14 -4.65 1.98
C TYR A 327 11.58 -4.57 0.56
N PHE A 328 11.20 -3.36 0.16
CA PHE A 328 10.77 -3.02 -1.19
C PHE A 328 11.08 -1.57 -1.52
N ASP A 329 11.33 -1.30 -2.79
CA ASP A 329 11.40 0.07 -3.29
C ASP A 329 10.06 0.44 -3.92
N ASP A 330 9.28 1.23 -3.19
CA ASP A 330 7.98 1.73 -3.62
C ASP A 330 8.08 3.04 -4.41
N THR A 331 9.30 3.48 -4.70
CA THR A 331 9.57 4.78 -5.31
C THR A 331 10.06 4.59 -6.74
N PRO A 332 9.28 4.99 -7.75
CA PRO A 332 9.64 4.78 -9.15
C PRO A 332 10.69 5.77 -9.66
N ASP A 333 11.71 6.09 -8.86
CA ASP A 333 12.80 7.00 -9.23
C ASP A 333 14.02 6.29 -9.81
N ALA A 334 13.96 4.96 -9.91
CA ALA A 334 15.02 4.09 -10.39
C ALA A 334 16.30 4.09 -9.54
N ILE A 335 16.30 4.74 -8.38
CA ILE A 335 17.38 4.66 -7.38
C ILE A 335 17.21 3.34 -6.61
N HIS A 336 18.32 2.67 -6.27
CA HIS A 336 18.27 1.42 -5.54
C HIS A 336 18.36 1.70 -4.04
N ASN A 337 17.22 2.01 -3.41
CA ASN A 337 17.13 2.38 -1.99
C ASN A 337 15.90 1.76 -1.33
N PRO A 338 15.80 0.42 -1.33
CA PRO A 338 14.63 -0.27 -0.79
C PRO A 338 14.48 0.03 0.71
N LEU A 339 13.22 0.09 1.14
CA LEU A 339 12.80 0.43 2.49
C LEU A 339 12.22 -0.83 3.12
N GLN A 340 12.41 -1.01 4.43
CA GLN A 340 11.69 -2.05 5.17
C GLN A 340 10.20 -1.75 5.06
N TYR A 341 9.36 -2.78 4.86
CA TYR A 341 7.91 -2.58 4.84
C TYR A 341 7.49 -1.93 6.14
N PRO A 342 6.90 -0.72 6.08
CA PRO A 342 6.50 -0.05 7.29
C PRO A 342 5.27 -0.75 7.87
N ALA A 343 5.15 -0.73 9.19
CA ALA A 343 3.86 -0.92 9.83
C ALA A 343 2.87 0.12 9.27
N LEU A 344 1.63 -0.29 8.95
CA LEU A 344 0.63 0.69 8.53
C LEU A 344 0.25 1.59 9.69
N PHE A 345 0.53 2.87 9.51
CA PHE A 345 0.39 3.89 10.54
C PHE A 345 -1.08 4.23 10.81
N THR A 346 -1.50 4.30 12.07
CA THR A 346 -2.90 4.60 12.43
C THR A 346 -3.19 6.11 12.44
N ARG A 347 -4.47 6.51 12.45
CA ARG A 347 -4.90 7.92 12.57
C ARG A 347 -4.52 8.52 13.93
N ARG A 348 -4.26 7.68 14.94
CA ARG A 348 -3.98 8.09 16.33
C ARG A 348 -2.53 7.90 16.77
N ASN A 349 -1.74 7.06 16.10
CA ASN A 349 -0.51 6.52 16.70
C ASN A 349 0.81 6.97 16.07
N TRP A 350 0.86 7.55 14.86
CA TRP A 350 2.15 7.82 14.21
C TRP A 350 2.13 9.03 13.25
N PRO A 351 3.26 9.78 13.12
CA PRO A 351 3.33 11.04 12.36
C PRO A 351 3.28 10.91 10.83
N PHE A 352 3.26 9.69 10.27
CA PHE A 352 3.24 9.53 8.81
C PHE A 352 1.88 10.00 8.26
N ASN A 353 1.91 10.96 7.34
CA ASN A 353 0.76 11.70 6.79
C ASN A 353 0.18 12.83 7.68
N TYR A 354 0.84 13.25 8.77
CA TYR A 354 0.50 14.53 9.43
C TYR A 354 0.73 15.73 8.49
N ASP A 355 1.61 15.56 7.50
CA ASP A 355 1.85 16.45 6.37
C ASP A 355 0.79 16.33 5.26
N GLY A 356 -0.34 15.65 5.47
CA GLY A 356 -1.48 15.69 4.54
C GLY A 356 -1.25 15.00 3.20
N VAL A 357 -0.20 14.18 3.04
CA VAL A 357 0.06 13.45 1.79
C VAL A 357 -0.98 12.35 1.54
N MET A 358 -1.51 11.70 2.57
CA MET A 358 -2.60 10.72 2.41
C MET A 358 -3.63 10.93 3.52
N LEU A 359 -4.82 11.42 3.18
CA LEU A 359 -5.78 11.91 4.17
C LEU A 359 -6.61 10.81 4.81
N ASN A 360 -6.83 9.70 4.11
CA ASN A 360 -7.59 8.56 4.61
C ASN A 360 -7.12 7.25 3.95
N ALA A 361 -7.71 6.13 4.35
CA ALA A 361 -7.38 4.82 3.78
C ALA A 361 -7.61 4.74 2.26
N SER A 362 -8.51 5.54 1.67
CA SER A 362 -8.67 5.57 0.21
C SER A 362 -7.53 6.30 -0.48
N ASP A 363 -7.01 7.40 0.07
CA ASP A 363 -5.83 8.06 -0.51
C ASP A 363 -4.60 7.16 -0.40
N ARG A 364 -4.48 6.42 0.71
CA ARG A 364 -3.44 5.40 0.91
C ARG A 364 -3.58 4.26 -0.08
N ASN A 365 -4.80 3.71 -0.20
CA ASN A 365 -5.12 2.67 -1.17
C ASN A 365 -4.73 3.15 -2.58
N ASN A 366 -5.20 4.32 -2.98
CA ASN A 366 -4.90 4.88 -4.30
C ASN A 366 -3.40 5.11 -4.50
N ASN A 367 -2.66 5.54 -3.48
CA ASN A 367 -1.22 5.72 -3.58
C ASN A 367 -0.49 4.37 -3.73
N VAL A 368 -0.77 3.41 -2.85
CA VAL A 368 -0.17 2.06 -2.86
C VAL A 368 -0.52 1.35 -4.17
N TRP A 369 -1.77 1.44 -4.60
CA TRP A 369 -2.26 0.95 -5.86
C TRP A 369 -1.51 1.58 -7.04
N THR A 370 -1.65 2.88 -7.23
CA THR A 370 -1.22 3.56 -8.46
C THR A 370 0.30 3.76 -8.51
N ILE A 371 1.03 3.68 -7.40
CA ILE A 371 2.50 3.86 -7.39
C ILE A 371 3.23 2.53 -7.21
N SER A 372 2.75 1.66 -6.32
CA SER A 372 3.52 0.49 -5.87
C SER A 372 3.09 -0.83 -6.52
N PHE A 373 1.85 -0.95 -7.00
CA PHE A 373 1.34 -2.23 -7.53
C PHE A 373 0.78 -2.15 -8.95
N ASP A 374 0.36 -0.97 -9.38
CA ASP A 374 -0.06 -0.70 -10.76
C ASP A 374 0.30 0.73 -11.21
N PRO A 375 1.59 0.99 -11.50
CA PRO A 375 2.03 2.26 -12.09
C PRO A 375 1.54 2.50 -13.52
N SER A 376 0.90 1.52 -14.17
CA SER A 376 0.29 1.74 -15.50
C SER A 376 -0.88 2.72 -15.44
N GLN A 377 -1.45 2.91 -14.25
CA GLN A 377 -2.62 3.75 -14.02
C GLN A 377 -2.31 5.14 -13.51
N LEU A 378 -1.03 5.48 -13.51
CA LEU A 378 -0.60 6.86 -13.56
C LEU A 378 -0.91 7.38 -14.99
N VAL A 379 -2.20 7.55 -15.32
CA VAL A 379 -2.70 7.96 -16.65
C VAL A 379 -2.06 9.28 -17.13
N GLY A 380 -1.38 10.00 -16.23
CA GLY A 380 -0.57 11.20 -16.48
C GLY A 380 0.96 11.03 -16.42
N LEU A 381 1.56 9.85 -16.68
CA LEU A 381 2.98 9.57 -16.40
C LEU A 381 4.05 10.50 -16.97
N CYS A 382 3.71 11.39 -17.89
CA CYS A 382 4.21 12.75 -17.92
C CYS A 382 3.77 13.32 -19.26
N LYS A 383 2.60 13.99 -19.29
CA LYS A 383 2.14 14.89 -20.36
C LYS A 383 3.19 15.06 -21.47
N ASP A 384 3.13 14.24 -22.53
CA ASP A 384 4.14 14.21 -23.58
C ASP A 384 4.51 15.64 -23.99
N ARG A 385 5.80 15.96 -23.87
CA ARG A 385 6.36 17.30 -23.63
C ARG A 385 5.73 18.44 -24.45
N GLY A 386 4.97 19.31 -23.78
CA GLY A 386 4.52 20.61 -24.31
C GLY A 386 4.61 21.80 -23.32
N GLY A 387 5.19 21.61 -22.14
CA GLY A 387 5.41 22.70 -21.18
C GLY A 387 6.66 22.44 -20.37
N LYS A 388 7.48 23.47 -20.14
CA LYS A 388 8.83 23.41 -19.53
C LYS A 388 8.89 22.82 -18.09
N THR A 389 7.82 22.25 -17.56
CA THR A 389 7.76 21.60 -16.25
C THR A 389 6.57 20.64 -16.23
N SER A 390 6.80 19.33 -16.13
CA SER A 390 5.76 18.42 -15.63
C SER A 390 5.60 18.77 -14.14
N LYS A 391 4.54 19.50 -13.79
CA LYS A 391 4.27 19.98 -12.43
C LYS A 391 3.35 19.03 -11.64
N LEU A 392 3.12 17.81 -12.11
CA LEU A 392 2.12 16.90 -11.52
C LEU A 392 2.72 15.67 -10.83
N LEU A 393 3.86 15.15 -11.30
CA LEU A 393 4.71 14.21 -10.55
C LEU A 393 5.94 14.94 -9.99
N PHE A 394 5.70 16.13 -9.45
CA PHE A 394 6.72 17.10 -9.06
C PHE A 394 7.57 16.61 -7.87
N TRP A 395 7.13 15.58 -7.14
CA TRP A 395 7.88 14.91 -6.05
C TRP A 395 8.95 13.93 -6.54
N MET A 396 9.30 13.98 -7.83
CA MET A 396 10.38 13.16 -8.34
C MET A 396 11.49 14.08 -8.85
N LYS A 397 12.69 13.90 -8.30
CA LYS A 397 13.94 14.21 -9.03
C LYS A 397 13.93 13.44 -10.37
N PRO A 398 14.86 13.64 -11.31
CA PRO A 398 14.84 12.88 -12.56
C PRO A 398 14.81 11.35 -12.31
N GLY A 399 13.61 10.76 -12.32
CA GLY A 399 13.33 9.35 -12.11
C GLY A 399 12.84 8.71 -13.41
N ILE A 400 12.27 7.50 -13.34
CA ILE A 400 11.89 6.75 -14.55
C ILE A 400 10.93 7.56 -15.44
N PHE A 401 9.96 8.24 -14.83
CA PHE A 401 8.92 9.03 -15.50
C PHE A 401 9.40 10.40 -15.99
N SER A 402 10.62 10.83 -15.61
CA SER A 402 11.25 12.02 -16.19
C SER A 402 11.94 11.73 -17.54
N VAL A 403 12.18 10.45 -17.81
CA VAL A 403 12.91 9.94 -18.98
C VAL A 403 11.96 9.29 -19.99
N LEU A 404 10.92 8.61 -19.50
CA LEU A 404 9.93 7.91 -20.30
C LEU A 404 8.73 8.79 -20.67
N SER A 405 8.28 8.72 -21.92
CA SER A 405 6.88 9.06 -22.23
C SER A 405 5.94 7.95 -21.77
N SER A 406 4.65 8.26 -21.64
CA SER A 406 3.62 7.24 -21.34
C SER A 406 3.59 6.14 -22.40
N THR A 407 3.75 6.49 -23.68
CA THR A 407 3.81 5.52 -24.78
C THR A 407 5.02 4.61 -24.66
N GLN A 408 6.21 5.16 -24.39
CA GLN A 408 7.44 4.38 -24.19
C GLN A 408 7.35 3.46 -22.97
N TYR A 409 6.71 3.94 -21.90
CA TYR A 409 6.45 3.12 -20.73
C TYR A 409 5.54 1.95 -21.08
N ALA A 410 4.38 2.20 -21.70
CA ALA A 410 3.45 1.17 -22.16
C ALA A 410 4.12 0.15 -23.09
N ASP A 411 4.94 0.62 -24.03
CA ASP A 411 5.74 -0.26 -24.91
C ASP A 411 6.65 -1.20 -24.16
N LEU A 412 7.38 -0.66 -23.18
CA LEU A 412 8.35 -1.40 -22.39
C LEU A 412 7.69 -2.47 -21.51
N ILE A 413 6.62 -2.11 -20.78
CA ILE A 413 5.96 -3.05 -19.85
C ILE A 413 5.13 -4.10 -20.58
N THR A 414 4.55 -3.78 -21.74
CA THR A 414 3.80 -4.75 -22.56
C THR A 414 4.69 -5.65 -23.38
N HIS A 415 5.98 -5.33 -23.56
CA HIS A 415 6.83 -6.05 -24.51
C HIS A 415 6.88 -7.56 -24.29
N TYR A 416 6.93 -8.02 -23.03
CA TYR A 416 6.96 -9.45 -22.65
C TYR A 416 5.72 -9.88 -21.88
N SER A 417 4.63 -9.12 -21.97
CA SER A 417 3.38 -9.47 -21.30
C SER A 417 2.89 -10.86 -21.76
N PRO A 418 2.44 -11.73 -20.84
CA PRO A 418 1.74 -12.95 -21.22
C PRO A 418 0.63 -12.70 -22.21
N ALA A 419 -0.28 -11.75 -21.93
CA ALA A 419 -1.44 -11.51 -22.77
C ALA A 419 -1.08 -11.27 -24.25
N VAL A 420 0.00 -10.53 -24.52
CA VAL A 420 0.45 -10.27 -25.90
C VAL A 420 1.32 -11.38 -26.48
N ALA A 421 2.00 -12.16 -25.63
CA ALA A 421 2.80 -13.30 -26.08
C ALA A 421 1.93 -14.41 -26.71
N TYR A 422 0.69 -14.56 -26.23
CA TYR A 422 -0.26 -15.54 -26.78
C TYR A 422 -1.10 -15.01 -27.94
N ASP A 423 -1.37 -13.70 -27.98
CA ASP A 423 -2.06 -13.05 -29.10
C ASP A 423 -1.41 -11.70 -29.42
N PRO A 424 -0.48 -11.65 -30.40
CA PRO A 424 0.21 -10.42 -30.78
C PRO A 424 -0.72 -9.31 -31.27
N THR A 425 -1.94 -9.63 -31.72
CA THR A 425 -2.94 -8.64 -32.15
C THR A 425 -3.49 -7.83 -30.98
N GLN A 426 -3.35 -8.33 -29.75
CA GLN A 426 -3.74 -7.64 -28.51
C GLN A 426 -2.71 -6.62 -28.05
N LYS A 427 -1.47 -6.60 -28.59
CA LYS A 427 -0.43 -5.69 -28.12
C LYS A 427 -0.86 -4.23 -28.21
N GLN A 428 -1.46 -3.83 -29.33
CA GLN A 428 -1.93 -2.45 -29.49
C GLN A 428 -3.06 -2.14 -28.50
N LYS A 429 -4.01 -3.07 -28.31
CA LYS A 429 -5.11 -2.91 -27.35
C LYS A 429 -4.63 -2.78 -25.91
N LEU A 430 -3.68 -3.63 -25.48
CA LEU A 430 -3.11 -3.56 -24.15
C LEU A 430 -2.32 -2.25 -23.93
N ARG A 431 -1.60 -1.78 -24.95
CA ARG A 431 -0.96 -0.45 -24.92
C ARG A 431 -2.00 0.65 -24.79
N ASP A 432 -3.04 0.62 -25.62
CA ASP A 432 -4.11 1.60 -25.61
C ASP A 432 -4.87 1.57 -24.28
N ASP A 433 -5.06 0.41 -23.65
CA ASP A 433 -5.63 0.26 -22.31
C ASP A 433 -4.78 0.96 -21.24
N ILE A 434 -3.47 0.70 -21.23
CA ILE A 434 -2.52 1.37 -20.30
C ILE A 434 -2.53 2.90 -20.52
N LEU A 435 -2.68 3.34 -21.76
CA LEU A 435 -2.74 4.75 -22.14
C LEU A 435 -4.13 5.38 -21.95
N GLY A 436 -5.16 4.57 -21.64
CA GLY A 436 -6.55 5.02 -21.50
C GLY A 436 -7.27 5.34 -22.82
N ILE A 437 -6.82 4.80 -23.95
CA ILE A 437 -7.26 5.07 -25.33
C ILE A 437 -8.28 4.05 -25.88
N SER A 438 -8.35 2.81 -25.37
CA SER A 438 -9.15 1.71 -25.98
C SER A 438 -10.60 1.52 -25.45
N ASP A 439 -11.55 1.67 -26.38
CA ASP A 439 -12.83 0.95 -26.69
C ASP A 439 -13.62 -0.01 -25.76
N GLY A 440 -13.59 0.09 -24.43
CA GLY A 440 -14.82 -0.22 -23.67
C GLY A 440 -15.12 -1.67 -23.24
N MET A 441 -14.13 -2.54 -23.07
CA MET A 441 -14.16 -3.71 -22.15
C MET A 441 -12.77 -3.90 -21.49
N PRO A 442 -12.67 -4.25 -20.19
CA PRO A 442 -11.62 -3.78 -19.26
C PRO A 442 -10.23 -4.36 -19.58
N GLY A 443 -9.21 -3.55 -19.88
CA GLY A 443 -8.51 -2.67 -18.95
C GLY A 443 -7.42 -3.44 -18.18
N VAL A 444 -6.23 -2.88 -18.01
CA VAL A 444 -5.46 -3.16 -16.78
C VAL A 444 -6.26 -2.67 -15.55
N LEU A 445 -7.18 -1.73 -15.80
CA LEU A 445 -8.23 -1.17 -14.96
C LEU A 445 -9.51 -2.03 -14.97
N ASP A 446 -9.94 -2.59 -13.83
CA ASP A 446 -11.32 -3.06 -13.72
C ASP A 446 -12.29 -1.86 -13.71
N ASN A 447 -13.23 -1.88 -14.67
CA ASN A 447 -14.18 -0.80 -14.92
C ASN A 447 -15.06 -0.47 -13.70
N ASP A 448 -15.29 -1.47 -12.84
CA ASP A 448 -16.07 -1.35 -11.61
C ASP A 448 -15.21 -1.07 -10.37
N ALA A 449 -13.88 -1.09 -10.52
CA ALA A 449 -12.95 -0.79 -9.44
C ALA A 449 -12.42 0.64 -9.54
N MET A 450 -12.67 1.40 -10.63
CA MET A 450 -12.01 2.71 -10.82
C MET A 450 -12.82 3.83 -11.48
N VAL A 451 -12.47 5.07 -11.11
CA VAL A 451 -13.05 6.32 -11.64
C VAL A 451 -11.96 7.36 -11.96
N LEU A 452 -12.16 8.13 -13.03
CA LEU A 452 -11.29 9.21 -13.52
C LEU A 452 -11.71 10.57 -12.93
N ILE A 453 -10.75 11.41 -12.58
CA ILE A 453 -11.01 12.73 -11.96
C ILE A 453 -10.83 13.87 -12.97
N ASP A 454 -11.89 14.63 -13.28
CA ASP A 454 -11.91 15.62 -14.38
C ASP A 454 -11.54 17.06 -13.98
N ASP A 455 -11.62 17.40 -12.70
CA ASP A 455 -11.48 18.78 -12.21
C ASP A 455 -10.04 19.18 -11.87
N ILE A 456 -9.07 18.44 -12.43
CA ILE A 456 -7.65 18.57 -12.10
C ILE A 456 -6.86 18.76 -13.39
N PRO A 457 -6.60 20.03 -13.76
CA PRO A 457 -6.00 20.36 -15.04
C PRO A 457 -4.66 19.65 -15.26
N ALA A 458 -4.50 19.07 -16.45
CA ALA A 458 -3.26 18.48 -16.97
C ALA A 458 -2.84 17.09 -16.45
N VAL A 459 -3.71 16.40 -15.71
CA VAL A 459 -3.45 15.02 -15.24
C VAL A 459 -3.94 13.98 -16.25
N VAL A 460 -5.24 14.02 -16.57
CA VAL A 460 -5.88 13.11 -17.51
C VAL A 460 -6.07 13.84 -18.85
N PRO A 461 -5.61 13.27 -19.98
CA PRO A 461 -5.85 13.87 -21.29
C PRO A 461 -7.34 14.06 -21.56
N LYS A 462 -7.69 15.13 -22.29
CA LYS A 462 -9.08 15.45 -22.61
C LYS A 462 -9.73 14.33 -23.42
N GLU A 463 -8.95 13.72 -24.31
CA GLU A 463 -9.34 12.59 -25.14
C GLU A 463 -9.76 11.37 -24.31
N VAL A 464 -9.10 11.14 -23.17
CA VAL A 464 -9.43 10.07 -22.23
C VAL A 464 -10.70 10.42 -21.44
N LEU A 465 -10.83 11.65 -20.92
CA LEU A 465 -12.03 12.10 -20.20
C LEU A 465 -13.29 12.11 -21.09
N GLU A 466 -13.15 12.48 -22.36
CA GLU A 466 -14.26 12.57 -23.32
C GLU A 466 -14.54 11.26 -24.05
N HIS A 467 -13.81 10.18 -23.75
CA HIS A 467 -14.01 8.89 -24.39
C HIS A 467 -15.45 8.37 -24.16
N PRO A 468 -16.17 7.90 -25.22
CA PRO A 468 -17.56 7.47 -25.11
C PRO A 468 -17.83 6.44 -24.00
N ASP A 469 -16.91 5.50 -23.79
CA ASP A 469 -17.08 4.46 -22.77
C ASP A 469 -16.94 4.99 -21.34
N ASN A 470 -16.03 5.95 -21.13
CA ASN A 470 -15.90 6.59 -19.82
C ASN A 470 -17.18 7.37 -19.46
N GLN A 471 -17.87 7.92 -20.46
CA GLN A 471 -19.18 8.56 -20.31
C GLN A 471 -20.29 7.52 -20.10
N ALA A 472 -20.34 6.46 -20.91
CA ALA A 472 -21.36 5.40 -20.83
C ALA A 472 -21.34 4.67 -19.48
N HIS A 473 -20.15 4.40 -18.94
CA HIS A 473 -19.97 3.74 -17.65
C HIS A 473 -19.89 4.70 -16.46
N ARG A 474 -20.07 6.01 -16.67
CA ARG A 474 -20.02 7.05 -15.61
C ARG A 474 -18.73 7.02 -14.79
N ARG A 475 -17.60 6.78 -15.46
CA ARG A 475 -16.26 6.70 -14.83
C ARG A 475 -15.69 8.08 -14.52
N VAL A 476 -16.12 9.11 -15.24
CA VAL A 476 -15.64 10.49 -15.02
C VAL A 476 -16.42 11.14 -13.90
N ARG A 477 -15.70 11.63 -12.88
CA ARG A 477 -16.27 12.31 -11.70
C ARG A 477 -15.41 13.48 -11.25
N LYS A 478 -16.02 14.44 -10.58
CA LYS A 478 -15.30 15.53 -9.89
C LYS A 478 -14.78 15.07 -8.54
N ALA A 479 -13.65 15.59 -8.09
CA ALA A 479 -13.14 15.33 -6.74
C ALA A 479 -14.19 15.65 -5.65
N ALA A 480 -15.03 16.68 -5.88
CA ALA A 480 -16.12 17.06 -4.99
C ALA A 480 -17.25 16.03 -4.85
N GLU A 481 -17.35 15.05 -5.76
CA GLU A 481 -18.36 13.99 -5.72
C GLU A 481 -18.00 12.87 -4.74
N PHE A 482 -16.76 12.85 -4.24
CA PHE A 482 -16.27 11.86 -3.28
C PHE A 482 -16.44 12.28 -1.82
N GLY A 483 -17.40 13.17 -1.54
CA GLY A 483 -17.84 13.50 -0.18
C GLY A 483 -17.32 14.83 0.34
N SER A 484 -17.45 15.03 1.65
CA SER A 484 -17.42 16.38 2.25
C SER A 484 -16.03 17.05 2.22
N ASP A 485 -14.98 16.24 2.16
CA ASP A 485 -13.57 16.65 2.05
C ASP A 485 -13.01 16.40 0.63
N GLY A 486 -13.81 15.94 -0.33
CA GLY A 486 -13.35 15.61 -1.68
C GLY A 486 -12.70 16.80 -2.40
N LYS A 487 -13.23 18.02 -2.17
CA LYS A 487 -12.62 19.28 -2.63
C LYS A 487 -11.26 19.60 -1.99
N LEU A 488 -10.91 18.96 -0.89
CA LEU A 488 -9.67 19.18 -0.14
C LEU A 488 -8.64 18.11 -0.52
N ARG A 489 -9.12 16.90 -0.86
CA ARG A 489 -8.35 15.78 -1.41
C ARG A 489 -7.98 15.92 -2.88
N HIS A 490 -8.60 16.86 -3.61
CA HIS A 490 -8.40 17.03 -5.05
C HIS A 490 -6.92 17.00 -5.45
N GLN A 491 -5.99 17.62 -4.71
CA GLN A 491 -4.57 17.58 -5.08
C GLN A 491 -3.97 16.16 -5.10
N MET A 492 -4.20 15.35 -4.06
CA MET A 492 -3.67 13.97 -3.98
C MET A 492 -4.43 12.99 -4.87
N THR A 493 -5.77 13.04 -4.91
CA THR A 493 -6.57 12.23 -5.83
C THR A 493 -6.27 12.62 -7.28
N GLY A 494 -5.94 13.88 -7.50
CA GLY A 494 -5.52 14.44 -8.78
C GLY A 494 -4.13 14.12 -9.23
N MET A 495 -3.17 13.99 -8.33
CA MET A 495 -1.82 13.58 -8.71
C MET A 495 -1.78 12.25 -9.47
N LEU A 496 -2.76 11.38 -9.19
CA LEU A 496 -2.87 10.04 -9.77
C LEU A 496 -3.91 9.98 -10.92
N GLY A 497 -4.84 10.94 -10.98
CA GLY A 497 -5.87 11.04 -12.03
C GLY A 497 -6.98 10.00 -11.96
N THR A 498 -6.88 9.10 -10.99
CA THR A 498 -7.75 7.95 -10.82
C THR A 498 -8.06 7.73 -9.34
N ARG A 499 -9.14 7.00 -9.03
CA ARG A 499 -9.49 6.55 -7.68
C ARG A 499 -9.96 5.10 -7.73
N VAL A 500 -9.42 4.27 -6.84
CA VAL A 500 -9.95 2.92 -6.58
C VAL A 500 -11.24 2.99 -5.76
N ILE A 501 -12.32 2.45 -6.31
CA ILE A 501 -13.61 2.24 -5.66
C ILE A 501 -13.70 0.81 -5.15
N THR A 502 -14.44 0.63 -4.06
CA THR A 502 -14.64 -0.70 -3.49
C THR A 502 -15.48 -1.57 -4.42
N PRO A 503 -15.02 -2.76 -4.78
CA PRO A 503 -15.76 -3.64 -5.67
C PRO A 503 -17.17 -3.94 -5.15
N ARG A 504 -18.09 -4.02 -6.10
CA ARG A 504 -19.53 -4.11 -5.83
C ARG A 504 -19.88 -5.28 -4.91
N HIS A 505 -19.28 -6.44 -5.15
CA HIS A 505 -19.55 -7.65 -4.37
C HIS A 505 -19.17 -7.50 -2.89
N VAL A 506 -18.17 -6.67 -2.57
CA VAL A 506 -17.81 -6.33 -1.19
C VAL A 506 -18.78 -5.32 -0.59
N ARG A 507 -19.18 -4.31 -1.38
CA ARG A 507 -20.19 -3.33 -0.96
C ARG A 507 -21.53 -4.00 -0.65
N GLU A 508 -21.91 -5.05 -1.37
CA GLU A 508 -23.17 -5.76 -1.17
C GLU A 508 -23.15 -6.71 0.04
N GLN A 509 -21.97 -7.08 0.57
CA GLN A 509 -21.86 -7.89 1.80
C GLN A 509 -22.24 -7.12 3.07
N TYR A 510 -22.32 -5.78 2.99
CA TYR A 510 -22.64 -4.92 4.12
C TYR A 510 -23.65 -3.84 3.68
N PRO A 511 -24.52 -3.29 4.56
CA PRO A 511 -25.47 -2.24 4.15
C PRO A 511 -24.77 -0.87 4.02
N VAL A 512 -23.71 -0.79 3.19
CA VAL A 512 -22.82 0.37 3.05
C VAL A 512 -23.59 1.63 2.72
N GLU A 513 -24.52 1.60 1.76
CA GLU A 513 -25.31 2.76 1.34
C GLU A 513 -26.23 3.26 2.47
N GLN A 514 -26.82 2.34 3.25
CA GLN A 514 -27.68 2.70 4.38
C GLN A 514 -26.86 3.33 5.51
N LEU A 515 -25.67 2.81 5.79
CA LEU A 515 -24.78 3.33 6.82
C LEU A 515 -24.19 4.68 6.40
N ALA A 516 -23.76 4.79 5.16
CA ALA A 516 -23.38 6.04 4.51
C ALA A 516 -24.46 7.12 4.70
N ALA A 517 -25.71 6.83 4.33
CA ALA A 517 -26.84 7.74 4.55
C ALA A 517 -27.08 8.07 6.04
N THR A 518 -26.90 7.09 6.93
CA THR A 518 -27.11 7.25 8.38
C THR A 518 -26.08 8.18 9.01
N TYR A 519 -24.81 8.03 8.63
CA TYR A 519 -23.66 8.73 9.19
C TYR A 519 -23.20 9.94 8.36
N GLY A 520 -23.87 10.22 7.24
CA GLY A 520 -23.56 11.34 6.36
C GLY A 520 -22.22 11.17 5.62
N LEU A 521 -21.78 9.93 5.46
CA LEU A 521 -20.64 9.54 4.62
C LEU A 521 -21.17 9.13 3.25
N ASN A 522 -20.36 9.18 2.20
CA ASN A 522 -20.63 8.37 1.02
C ASN A 522 -20.10 6.94 1.20
N ALA A 523 -20.46 6.04 0.28
CA ALA A 523 -20.09 4.63 0.37
C ALA A 523 -18.57 4.39 0.37
N ASP A 524 -17.80 5.14 -0.43
CA ASP A 524 -16.34 4.98 -0.50
C ASP A 524 -15.65 5.56 0.75
N GLU A 525 -16.17 6.66 1.31
CA GLU A 525 -15.74 7.21 2.60
C GLU A 525 -16.00 6.21 3.72
N PHE A 526 -17.16 5.53 3.72
CA PHE A 526 -17.44 4.47 4.68
C PHE A 526 -16.38 3.37 4.63
N VAL A 527 -16.04 2.89 3.42
CA VAL A 527 -15.04 1.82 3.28
C VAL A 527 -13.70 2.25 3.86
N SER A 528 -13.29 3.46 3.49
CA SER A 528 -12.04 4.06 3.95
C SER A 528 -12.02 4.23 5.47
N GLU A 529 -13.13 4.67 6.07
CA GLU A 529 -13.24 4.82 7.51
C GLU A 529 -13.21 3.47 8.20
N ALA A 530 -13.90 2.43 7.71
CA ALA A 530 -13.87 1.12 8.36
C ALA A 530 -12.46 0.51 8.38
N VAL A 531 -11.71 0.60 7.27
CA VAL A 531 -10.30 0.18 7.22
C VAL A 531 -9.44 1.05 8.16
N SER A 532 -9.66 2.36 8.20
CA SER A 532 -8.94 3.25 9.12
C SER A 532 -9.24 2.95 10.59
N LEU A 533 -10.49 2.59 10.90
CA LEU A 533 -10.91 2.20 12.24
C LEU A 533 -10.30 0.86 12.63
N MET A 534 -10.23 -0.10 11.71
CA MET A 534 -9.49 -1.33 11.91
C MET A 534 -8.00 -1.04 12.19
N LEU A 535 -7.35 -0.19 11.40
CA LEU A 535 -5.96 0.18 11.63
C LEU A 535 -5.77 0.87 12.99
N ASP A 536 -6.71 1.70 13.43
CA ASP A 536 -6.70 2.32 14.76
C ASP A 536 -6.74 1.30 15.91
N TRP A 537 -7.29 0.10 15.69
CA TRP A 537 -7.33 -0.97 16.68
C TRP A 537 -6.00 -1.70 16.86
N VAL A 538 -5.14 -1.67 15.84
CA VAL A 538 -3.85 -2.34 15.84
C VAL A 538 -2.98 -1.81 16.98
N GLN A 539 -2.33 -2.73 17.71
CA GLN A 539 -1.38 -2.40 18.76
C GLN A 539 0.03 -2.81 18.33
N PRO A 540 1.07 -2.03 18.67
CA PRO A 540 2.43 -2.53 18.54
C PRO A 540 2.57 -3.82 19.34
N PRO A 541 3.25 -4.85 18.80
CA PRO A 541 3.47 -6.09 19.51
C PRO A 541 4.10 -5.83 20.87
N THR A 542 3.48 -6.37 21.91
CA THR A 542 4.05 -6.26 23.25
C THR A 542 5.28 -7.16 23.36
N ASN A 543 6.44 -6.58 23.67
CA ASN A 543 7.63 -7.38 23.96
C ASN A 543 7.42 -8.13 25.28
N HIS A 544 7.21 -9.43 25.23
CA HIS A 544 7.11 -10.28 26.42
C HIS A 544 8.35 -11.12 26.68
N THR A 545 9.39 -11.00 25.84
CA THR A 545 10.58 -11.88 25.84
C THR A 545 11.13 -12.13 27.24
N ALA A 546 11.67 -13.34 27.47
CA ALA A 546 12.35 -13.67 28.72
C ALA A 546 13.48 -12.68 29.05
N LEU A 547 14.12 -12.10 28.03
CA LEU A 547 15.10 -11.02 28.18
C LEU A 547 14.48 -9.78 28.82
N LEU A 548 13.33 -9.29 28.31
CA LEU A 548 12.65 -8.14 28.91
C LEU A 548 12.16 -8.46 30.32
N ALA A 549 11.62 -9.65 30.56
CA ALA A 549 11.17 -10.07 31.89
C ALA A 549 12.32 -10.03 32.91
N ARG A 550 13.49 -10.60 32.56
CA ARG A 550 14.71 -10.53 33.38
C ARG A 550 15.18 -9.09 33.58
N ALA A 551 15.17 -8.27 32.53
CA ALA A 551 15.55 -6.86 32.61
C ALA A 551 14.61 -6.04 33.52
N ARG A 552 13.30 -6.31 33.49
CA ARG A 552 12.33 -5.69 34.40
C ARG A 552 12.60 -6.07 35.85
N ASN A 553 12.78 -7.36 36.14
CA ASN A 553 13.07 -7.86 37.48
C ASN A 553 14.39 -7.33 38.04
N ALA A 554 15.39 -7.13 37.19
CA ALA A 554 16.67 -6.53 37.56
C ALA A 554 16.63 -4.99 37.66
N GLY A 555 15.47 -4.35 37.47
CA GLY A 555 15.32 -2.89 37.48
C GLY A 555 15.96 -2.16 36.29
N LEU A 556 16.45 -2.89 35.28
CA LEU A 556 17.15 -2.33 34.12
C LEU A 556 16.21 -1.53 33.21
N VAL A 557 14.94 -1.91 33.10
CA VAL A 557 13.96 -1.15 32.28
C VAL A 557 13.72 0.25 32.85
N ALA A 558 13.54 0.37 34.17
CA ALA A 558 13.37 1.66 34.83
C ALA A 558 14.63 2.52 34.69
N LYS A 559 15.82 1.93 34.90
CA LYS A 559 17.10 2.61 34.70
C LYS A 559 17.28 3.06 33.24
N GLY A 560 16.91 2.22 32.28
CA GLY A 560 16.93 2.55 30.86
C GLY A 560 16.00 3.72 30.52
N TYR A 561 14.81 3.77 31.11
CA TYR A 561 13.88 4.89 30.93
C TYR A 561 14.40 6.22 31.52
N GLU A 562 15.10 6.18 32.66
CA GLU A 562 15.78 7.37 33.19
C GLU A 562 16.88 7.87 32.23
N ILE A 563 17.68 6.96 31.67
CA ILE A 563 18.68 7.32 30.65
C ILE A 563 17.99 7.90 29.42
N PHE A 564 16.93 7.27 28.93
CA PHE A 564 16.15 7.71 27.76
C PHE A 564 15.64 9.16 27.92
N LYS A 565 15.11 9.51 29.10
CA LYS A 565 14.72 10.90 29.40
C LYS A 565 15.92 11.82 29.51
N ALA A 566 16.96 11.42 30.24
CA ALA A 566 18.14 12.24 30.47
C ALA A 566 18.93 12.55 29.18
N GLN A 567 18.89 11.65 28.19
CA GLN A 567 19.50 11.84 26.86
C GLN A 567 18.59 12.61 25.89
N GLY A 568 17.44 13.12 26.35
CA GLY A 568 16.53 13.90 25.51
C GLY A 568 15.72 13.08 24.51
N CYS A 569 15.79 11.73 24.52
CA CYS A 569 15.05 10.89 23.57
C CYS A 569 13.54 11.14 23.67
N ALA A 570 13.03 11.44 24.87
CA ALA A 570 11.63 11.76 25.12
C ALA A 570 11.16 13.11 24.53
N GLN A 571 12.04 13.94 23.97
CA GLN A 571 11.64 15.17 23.26
C GLN A 571 10.93 14.86 21.94
N CYS A 572 11.39 13.78 21.27
CA CYS A 572 10.84 13.29 20.01
C CYS A 572 10.01 12.02 20.20
N HIS A 573 10.38 11.17 21.17
CA HIS A 573 9.74 9.89 21.44
C HIS A 573 8.95 9.90 22.75
N ALA A 574 7.83 10.64 22.77
CA ALA A 574 7.01 10.85 23.97
C ALA A 574 5.67 10.08 23.94
N GLY A 575 5.02 10.03 25.10
CA GLY A 575 3.63 9.58 25.22
C GLY A 575 3.41 8.07 24.97
N PRO A 576 2.14 7.64 24.83
CA PRO A 576 1.77 6.23 24.68
C PRO A 576 2.33 5.53 23.45
N PHE A 577 2.73 6.29 22.43
CA PHE A 577 3.15 5.75 21.13
C PHE A 577 4.60 6.11 20.78
N PHE A 578 5.38 6.62 21.75
CA PHE A 578 6.79 7.01 21.56
C PHE A 578 7.02 7.93 20.34
N THR A 579 6.15 8.92 20.18
CA THR A 579 6.25 9.96 19.17
C THR A 579 5.63 11.27 19.67
N ASN A 580 6.25 12.39 19.32
CA ASN A 580 5.70 13.72 19.57
C ASN A 580 4.80 14.21 18.42
N ASN A 581 4.59 13.36 17.41
CA ASN A 581 3.81 13.64 16.20
C ASN A 581 4.28 14.88 15.41
N LYS A 582 5.60 15.16 15.43
CA LYS A 582 6.21 16.24 14.66
C LYS A 582 7.17 15.71 13.61
N ILE A 583 7.21 16.37 12.47
CA ILE A 583 8.26 16.16 11.47
C ILE A 583 9.50 16.93 11.94
N ILE A 584 10.59 16.20 12.17
CA ILE A 584 11.86 16.79 12.58
C ILE A 584 12.60 17.26 11.32
N PRO A 585 13.04 18.53 11.25
CA PRO A 585 13.79 19.03 10.10
C PRO A 585 15.02 18.17 9.80
N LEU A 586 15.29 17.94 8.52
CA LEU A 586 16.38 17.06 8.09
C LEU A 586 17.77 17.49 8.63
N HIS A 587 18.02 18.79 8.70
CA HIS A 587 19.27 19.33 9.26
C HIS A 587 19.41 19.14 10.77
N GLU A 588 18.29 18.91 11.46
CA GLU A 588 18.24 18.62 12.90
C GLU A 588 18.41 17.12 13.16
N ILE A 589 17.70 16.26 12.42
CA ILE A 589 17.74 14.79 12.60
C ILE A 589 18.99 14.13 11.98
N GLY A 590 19.56 14.72 10.93
CA GLY A 590 20.83 14.27 10.32
C GLY A 590 20.79 12.94 9.57
N THR A 591 19.61 12.40 9.25
CA THR A 591 19.45 11.14 8.49
C THR A 591 19.74 11.31 7.00
N ASN A 592 19.82 10.19 6.26
CA ASN A 592 19.96 10.23 4.80
C ASN A 592 18.84 11.08 4.16
N ASN A 593 19.22 12.04 3.35
CA ASN A 593 18.31 13.02 2.76
C ASN A 593 17.64 12.55 1.47
N ALA A 594 18.03 11.41 0.89
CA ALA A 594 17.52 10.95 -0.41
C ALA A 594 15.98 10.93 -0.44
N ARG A 595 15.35 10.36 0.60
CA ARG A 595 13.89 10.30 0.72
C ARG A 595 13.25 11.65 1.02
N ALA A 596 13.79 12.40 1.98
CA ALA A 596 13.28 13.73 2.30
C ALA A 596 13.36 14.69 1.11
N LEU A 597 14.38 14.56 0.26
CA LEU A 597 14.53 15.32 -0.98
C LEU A 597 13.69 14.77 -2.14
N ALA A 598 13.40 13.47 -2.17
CA ALA A 598 12.38 12.94 -3.06
C ALA A 598 11.02 13.54 -2.69
N THR A 599 10.70 13.63 -1.41
CA THR A 599 9.40 14.14 -0.96
C THR A 599 9.33 15.66 -0.76
N GLU A 600 10.44 16.41 -0.81
CA GLU A 600 10.48 17.87 -0.65
C GLU A 600 9.43 18.61 -1.51
N PRO A 601 9.20 18.24 -2.78
CA PRO A 601 8.20 18.91 -3.58
C PRO A 601 6.74 18.65 -3.11
N LEU A 602 6.45 17.53 -2.42
CA LEU A 602 5.14 17.27 -1.79
C LEU A 602 4.74 18.38 -0.81
N GLN A 603 5.70 19.07 -0.19
CA GLN A 603 5.42 20.21 0.71
C GLN A 603 4.59 21.33 0.04
N THR A 604 4.64 21.44 -1.29
CA THR A 604 3.89 22.44 -2.05
C THR A 604 2.41 22.05 -2.26
N PHE A 605 2.07 20.77 -2.12
CA PHE A 605 0.74 20.17 -2.40
C PHE A 605 0.15 19.44 -1.20
N ILE A 606 0.74 19.64 -0.01
CA ILE A 606 0.19 19.17 1.26
C ILE A 606 -1.27 19.60 1.33
N ALA A 607 -2.14 18.59 1.49
CA ALA A 607 -3.54 18.81 1.75
C ALA A 607 -3.71 19.75 2.96
N PRO A 608 -4.87 20.41 3.11
CA PRO A 608 -5.04 21.43 4.13
C PRO A 608 -4.71 20.87 5.51
N GLU A 609 -3.97 21.60 6.35
CA GLU A 609 -3.69 21.20 7.75
C GLU A 609 -4.96 20.61 8.38
N TYR A 610 -5.00 19.39 8.88
CA TYR A 610 -6.24 18.86 9.47
C TYR A 610 -6.36 19.28 10.92
N ASP A 611 -7.59 19.62 11.32
CA ASP A 611 -7.91 19.80 12.73
C ASP A 611 -7.90 18.43 13.41
N PRO A 612 -6.92 18.14 14.28
CA PRO A 612 -6.83 16.85 14.94
C PRO A 612 -8.04 16.59 15.84
N ALA A 613 -8.79 17.63 16.20
CA ALA A 613 -10.00 17.54 17.02
C ALA A 613 -11.22 17.01 16.28
N THR A 614 -11.29 17.25 14.98
CA THR A 614 -12.51 16.99 14.19
C THR A 614 -12.27 16.10 12.99
N GLY A 615 -11.00 15.85 12.62
CA GLY A 615 -10.66 15.16 11.39
C GLY A 615 -11.09 15.92 10.14
N LYS A 616 -11.34 17.23 10.25
CA LYS A 616 -11.72 18.08 9.12
C LYS A 616 -10.53 18.87 8.64
N ALA A 617 -10.41 19.05 7.32
CA ALA A 617 -9.33 19.85 6.77
C ALA A 617 -9.51 21.33 7.15
N ILE A 618 -8.43 21.95 7.59
CA ILE A 618 -8.26 23.38 7.82
C ILE A 618 -7.61 23.95 6.56
N ALA A 619 -8.38 24.74 5.80
CA ALA A 619 -7.87 25.45 4.63
C ALA A 619 -6.77 26.46 4.99
N LYS A 620 -5.52 26.02 5.13
CA LYS A 620 -4.34 26.88 5.26
C LYS A 620 -3.15 26.27 4.53
N GLY A 621 -3.00 26.71 3.29
CA GLY A 621 -1.74 26.61 2.53
C GLY A 621 -1.48 27.97 1.87
N PHE A 622 -0.25 28.22 1.43
CA PHE A 622 0.21 29.51 0.85
C PHE A 622 -0.70 30.06 -0.27
N TRP A 623 -1.41 29.20 -0.99
CA TRP A 623 -2.41 29.58 -2.01
C TRP A 623 -3.77 30.05 -1.43
N GLY A 624 -4.11 29.68 -0.20
CA GLY A 624 -5.30 30.16 0.52
C GLY A 624 -5.19 31.59 1.06
N PHE A 625 -3.98 32.16 1.10
CA PHE A 625 -3.75 33.55 1.49
C PHE A 625 -3.98 34.54 0.35
N LEU A 626 -3.73 34.13 -0.90
CA LEU A 626 -3.92 34.97 -2.10
C LEU A 626 -5.31 34.84 -2.73
N GLY A 627 -6.09 33.85 -2.31
CA GLY A 627 -7.46 33.59 -2.79
C GLY A 627 -8.58 34.28 -2.02
N LYS A 628 -8.32 35.40 -1.36
CA LYS A 628 -9.35 36.30 -0.78
C LYS A 628 -9.31 37.66 -1.45
#